data_AF-A0A523T026-F1
#
_entry.id   AF-A0A523T026-F1
#
_cell.length_a   1.000
_cell.length_b   1.000
_cell.length_c   1.000
_cell.angle_alpha   90.00
_cell.angle_beta   90.00
_cell.angle_gamma   90.00
#
_symmetry.space_group_name_H-M   'P 1'
#
loop_
_entity.id
_entity.type
_entity.pdbx_description
1 polymer ?
#
loop_
_entity_poly.entity_id
_entity_poly.type
_entity_poly.pdbx_seq_one_letter_code
_entity_poly.pdbx_strand_id
1 'polypeptide(L)'
;MKIAVNPNRMELLRLRRRIVLAERGYKLLKDKLEEIMRRFLEIMRRLYDLQGSISAKLDKVFLSFALVRSRSSHKELERLLPEGELFLDVKKEKIFNLSIPRFEIKELKISDYDLLNTESELDIGLKKSRELLEDLIEIAHLWKAVELLSHEIEVTRRRVNALEHILIPNIKETIRYISSRLEEMERSYQVQLMRVKEIIRSH
;
A
#
# COMPACT_ATOMS: atom_id res chain seq x y z
N MET A 1 26.88 -10.42 3.33
CA MET A 1 27.16 -11.40 4.42
C MET A 1 27.00 -12.79 3.84
N LYS A 2 28.07 -13.59 3.88
CA LYS A 2 28.08 -14.93 3.29
C LYS A 2 27.08 -15.84 3.99
N ILE A 3 26.34 -16.63 3.22
CA ILE A 3 25.48 -17.67 3.79
C ILE A 3 26.41 -18.78 4.27
N ALA A 4 26.33 -19.17 5.54
CA ALA A 4 27.11 -20.27 6.09
C ALA A 4 26.55 -21.59 5.57
N VAL A 5 27.15 -22.10 4.49
CA VAL A 5 26.76 -23.38 3.88
C VAL A 5 28.01 -24.22 3.63
N ASN A 6 27.93 -25.51 3.92
CA ASN A 6 29.01 -26.45 3.63
C ASN A 6 29.26 -26.52 2.11
N PRO A 7 30.52 -26.47 1.66
CA PRO A 7 30.85 -26.49 0.25
C PRO A 7 30.64 -27.90 -0.32
N ASN A 8 29.43 -28.17 -0.81
CA ASN A 8 29.04 -29.42 -1.45
C ASN A 8 28.40 -29.13 -2.83
N ARG A 9 28.63 -30.01 -3.82
CA ARG A 9 28.01 -29.95 -5.14
C ARG A 9 26.48 -29.88 -5.08
N MET A 10 25.86 -30.57 -4.12
CA MET A 10 24.40 -30.52 -3.92
C MET A 10 23.92 -29.11 -3.50
N GLU A 11 24.66 -28.46 -2.60
CA GLU A 11 24.35 -27.10 -2.15
C GLU A 11 24.61 -26.06 -3.26
N LEU A 12 25.64 -26.27 -4.08
CA LEU A 12 25.87 -25.45 -5.28
C LEU A 12 24.67 -25.49 -6.23
N LEU A 13 24.13 -26.68 -6.50
CA LEU A 13 22.93 -26.86 -7.34
C LEU A 13 21.69 -26.21 -6.72
N ARG A 14 21.52 -26.28 -5.39
CA ARG A 14 20.42 -25.58 -4.68
C ARG A 14 20.53 -24.07 -4.82
N LEU A 15 21.72 -23.50 -4.60
CA LEU A 15 21.95 -22.06 -4.72
C LEU A 15 21.77 -21.56 -6.16
N ARG A 16 22.21 -22.32 -7.17
CA ARG A 16 21.99 -22.01 -8.59
C ARG A 16 20.50 -21.99 -8.96
N ARG A 17 19.69 -22.91 -8.41
CA ARG A 17 18.23 -22.85 -8.60
C ARG A 17 17.61 -21.65 -7.87
N ARG A 18 18.06 -21.39 -6.64
CA ARG A 18 17.57 -20.28 -5.81
C ARG A 18 17.82 -18.92 -6.45
N ILE A 19 18.96 -18.72 -7.13
CA ILE A 19 19.25 -17.44 -7.78
C ILE A 19 18.35 -17.16 -8.97
N VAL A 20 18.08 -18.15 -9.81
CA VAL A 20 17.15 -18.00 -10.94
C VAL A 20 15.74 -17.66 -10.44
N LEU A 21 15.31 -18.29 -9.34
CA LEU A 21 14.04 -17.96 -8.70
C LEU A 21 14.03 -16.54 -8.12
N ALA A 22 15.12 -16.12 -7.47
CA ALA A 22 15.25 -14.78 -6.91
C ALA A 22 15.24 -13.69 -8.00
N GLU A 23 15.94 -13.91 -9.13
CA GLU A 23 15.96 -12.98 -10.27
C GLU A 23 14.57 -12.86 -10.94
N ARG A 24 13.85 -13.98 -11.09
CA ARG A 24 12.46 -13.95 -11.57
C ARG A 24 11.53 -13.24 -10.58
N GLY A 25 11.66 -13.54 -9.29
CA GLY A 25 10.87 -12.90 -8.23
C GLY A 25 11.11 -11.39 -8.15
N TYR A 26 12.36 -10.95 -8.33
CA TYR A 26 12.71 -9.53 -8.40
C TYR A 26 11.98 -8.83 -9.55
N LYS A 27 12.04 -9.41 -10.76
CA LYS A 27 11.36 -8.84 -11.93
C LYS A 27 9.84 -8.72 -11.70
N LEU A 28 9.20 -9.80 -11.24
CA LEU A 28 7.76 -9.80 -10.98
C LEU A 28 7.34 -8.78 -9.91
N LEU A 29 8.12 -8.64 -8.85
CA LEU A 29 7.83 -7.67 -7.80
C LEU A 29 8.05 -6.22 -8.26
N LYS A 30 9.04 -5.99 -9.13
CA LYS A 30 9.28 -4.69 -9.75
C LYS A 30 8.12 -4.30 -10.67
N ASP A 31 7.68 -5.21 -11.53
CA ASP A 31 6.54 -4.99 -12.42
C ASP A 31 5.26 -4.72 -11.61
N LYS A 32 5.02 -5.49 -10.53
CA LYS A 32 3.90 -5.24 -9.59
C LYS A 32 4.00 -3.85 -8.94
N LEU A 33 5.20 -3.44 -8.52
CA LEU A 33 5.41 -2.13 -7.88
C LEU A 33 5.10 -0.98 -8.84
N GLU A 34 5.54 -1.07 -10.10
CA GLU A 34 5.30 -0.05 -11.12
C GLU A 34 3.80 0.13 -11.40
N GLU A 35 3.05 -0.96 -11.50
CA GLU A 35 1.60 -0.92 -11.70
C GLU A 35 0.87 -0.33 -10.47
N ILE A 36 1.26 -0.73 -9.25
CA ILE A 36 0.68 -0.15 -8.03
C ILE A 36 0.97 1.35 -7.95
N MET A 37 2.19 1.78 -8.27
CA MET A 37 2.57 3.20 -8.30
C MET A 37 1.72 3.99 -9.29
N ARG A 38 1.46 3.44 -10.48
CA ARG A 38 0.61 4.09 -11.48
C ARG A 38 -0.80 4.35 -10.92
N ARG A 39 -1.44 3.33 -10.34
CA ARG A 39 -2.78 3.47 -9.76
C ARG A 39 -2.81 4.38 -8.55
N PHE A 40 -1.78 4.31 -7.70
CA PHE A 40 -1.64 5.20 -6.56
C PHE A 40 -1.62 6.67 -6.99
N LEU A 41 -0.84 7.01 -8.03
CA LEU A 41 -0.80 8.37 -8.57
C LEU A 41 -2.13 8.81 -9.18
N GLU A 42 -2.86 7.90 -9.83
CA GLU A 42 -4.19 8.20 -10.37
C GLU A 42 -5.19 8.52 -9.24
N ILE A 43 -5.25 7.69 -8.20
CA ILE A 43 -6.13 7.88 -7.05
C ILE A 43 -5.74 9.16 -6.30
N MET A 44 -4.44 9.42 -6.12
CA MET A 44 -3.95 10.66 -5.50
C MET A 44 -4.41 11.91 -6.23
N ARG A 45 -4.39 11.92 -7.58
CA ARG A 45 -4.90 13.05 -8.36
C ARG A 45 -6.39 13.27 -8.11
N ARG A 46 -7.20 12.21 -8.18
CA ARG A 46 -8.63 12.29 -7.90
C ARG A 46 -8.91 12.80 -6.48
N LEU A 47 -8.12 12.36 -5.50
CA LEU A 47 -8.22 12.84 -4.11
C LEU A 47 -7.95 14.35 -4.03
N TYR A 48 -6.89 14.84 -4.67
CA TYR A 48 -6.57 16.27 -4.69
C TYR A 48 -7.66 17.10 -5.37
N ASP A 49 -8.19 16.64 -6.50
CA ASP A 49 -9.26 17.33 -7.22
C ASP A 49 -10.54 17.41 -6.37
N LEU A 50 -10.94 16.29 -5.74
CA LEU A 50 -12.08 16.25 -4.83
C LEU A 50 -11.88 17.12 -3.60
N GLN A 51 -10.69 17.11 -3.00
CA GLN A 51 -10.36 17.95 -1.85
C GLN A 51 -10.53 19.44 -2.18
N GLY A 52 -10.11 19.87 -3.38
CA GLY A 52 -10.31 21.23 -3.87
C GLY A 52 -11.80 21.59 -3.97
N SER A 53 -12.62 20.71 -4.56
CA SER A 53 -14.06 20.93 -4.66
C SER A 53 -14.77 20.97 -3.30
N ILE A 54 -14.39 20.08 -2.37
CA ILE A 54 -14.96 19.99 -1.03
C ILE A 54 -14.60 21.22 -0.22
N SER A 55 -13.35 21.70 -0.30
CA SER A 55 -12.94 22.94 0.39
C SER A 55 -13.81 24.13 -0.02
N ALA A 56 -14.01 24.31 -1.33
CA ALA A 56 -14.84 25.41 -1.83
C ALA A 56 -16.33 25.28 -1.44
N LYS A 57 -16.86 24.05 -1.32
CA LYS A 57 -18.22 23.82 -0.82
C LYS A 57 -18.31 24.04 0.69
N LEU A 58 -17.32 23.58 1.47
CA LEU A 58 -17.23 23.78 2.91
C LEU A 58 -17.19 25.26 3.27
N ASP A 59 -16.39 26.07 2.57
CA ASP A 59 -16.31 27.52 2.83
C ASP A 59 -17.69 28.20 2.71
N LYS A 60 -18.47 27.82 1.68
CA LYS A 60 -19.84 28.32 1.48
C LYS A 60 -20.78 27.87 2.58
N VAL A 61 -20.68 26.62 3.00
CA VAL A 61 -21.51 26.04 4.07
C VAL A 61 -21.20 26.70 5.42
N PHE A 62 -19.91 26.84 5.76
CA PHE A 62 -19.48 27.49 6.98
C PHE A 62 -19.88 28.96 7.02
N LEU A 63 -19.83 29.68 5.89
CA LEU A 63 -20.29 31.07 5.83
C LEU A 63 -21.79 31.18 6.11
N SER A 64 -22.63 30.34 5.51
CA SER A 64 -24.07 30.31 5.80
C SER A 64 -24.34 29.99 7.28
N PHE A 65 -23.65 29.01 7.86
CA PHE A 65 -23.79 28.71 9.29
C PHE A 65 -23.26 29.82 10.21
N ALA A 66 -22.20 30.52 9.82
CA ALA A 66 -21.66 31.64 10.60
C ALA A 66 -22.63 32.83 10.65
N LEU A 67 -23.32 33.12 9.54
CA LEU A 67 -24.36 34.16 9.47
C LEU A 67 -25.53 33.83 10.40
N VAL A 68 -26.01 32.59 10.35
CA VAL A 68 -27.08 32.08 11.21
C VAL A 68 -26.67 32.15 12.70
N ARG A 69 -25.46 31.71 13.02
CA ARG A 69 -24.92 31.75 14.39
C ARG A 69 -24.71 33.17 14.93
N SER A 70 -24.50 34.15 14.05
CA SER A 70 -24.38 35.55 14.47
C SER A 70 -25.72 36.15 14.92
N ARG A 71 -26.85 35.56 14.52
CA ARG A 71 -28.19 36.10 14.76
C ARG A 71 -29.00 35.28 15.77
N SER A 72 -28.78 33.96 15.81
CA SER A 72 -29.48 33.06 16.72
C SER A 72 -28.60 32.62 17.89
N SER A 73 -29.19 32.45 19.07
CA SER A 73 -28.47 31.86 20.20
C SER A 73 -28.28 30.36 20.01
N HIS A 74 -27.25 29.79 20.64
CA HIS A 74 -26.94 28.35 20.51
C HIS A 74 -28.12 27.43 20.89
N LYS A 75 -28.86 27.78 21.95
CA LYS A 75 -30.03 27.02 22.43
C LYS A 75 -31.23 27.05 21.47
N GLU A 76 -31.37 28.11 20.69
CA GLU A 76 -32.42 28.20 19.67
C GLU A 76 -32.08 27.31 18.48
N LEU A 77 -30.81 27.27 18.06
CA LEU A 77 -30.37 26.41 16.96
C LEU A 77 -30.49 24.91 17.30
N GLU A 78 -30.19 24.50 18.53
CA GLU A 78 -30.41 23.11 18.96
C GLU A 78 -31.89 22.70 18.95
N ARG A 79 -32.80 23.63 19.24
CA ARG A 79 -34.25 23.37 19.13
C ARG A 79 -34.72 23.29 17.70
N LEU A 80 -34.12 24.07 16.80
CA LEU A 80 -34.48 24.14 15.39
C LEU A 80 -33.88 23.00 14.56
N LEU A 81 -32.81 22.36 15.05
CA LEU A 81 -32.07 21.29 14.36
C LEU A 81 -32.00 20.03 15.24
N PRO A 82 -33.03 19.16 15.21
CA PRO A 82 -32.97 17.89 15.93
C PRO A 82 -31.90 16.97 15.33
N GLU A 83 -31.36 16.06 16.14
CA GLU A 83 -30.38 15.06 15.69
C GLU A 83 -30.97 14.15 14.61
N GLY A 84 -30.27 13.99 13.48
CA GLY A 84 -30.63 13.06 12.42
C GLY A 84 -29.87 11.73 12.54
N GLU A 85 -30.42 10.66 11.96
CA GLU A 85 -29.77 9.35 11.92
C GLU A 85 -29.16 9.08 10.53
N LEU A 86 -27.88 8.70 10.50
CA LEU A 86 -27.18 8.25 9.29
C LEU A 86 -26.81 6.78 9.43
N PHE A 87 -27.36 5.94 8.55
CA PHE A 87 -27.00 4.53 8.45
C PHE A 87 -26.10 4.30 7.24
N LEU A 88 -24.85 3.90 7.50
CA LEU A 88 -23.85 3.56 6.48
C LEU A 88 -23.70 2.05 6.34
N ASP A 89 -23.65 1.56 5.11
CA ASP A 89 -23.19 0.22 4.79
C ASP A 89 -21.72 0.22 4.41
N VAL A 90 -21.01 -0.82 4.83
CA VAL A 90 -19.58 -0.99 4.49
C VAL A 90 -19.44 -2.19 3.57
N LYS A 91 -19.25 -1.92 2.29
CA LYS A 91 -18.83 -2.93 1.31
C LYS A 91 -17.31 -3.02 1.26
N LYS A 92 -16.80 -4.17 0.85
CA LYS A 92 -15.36 -4.39 0.65
C LYS A 92 -15.07 -4.46 -0.84
N GLU A 93 -14.33 -3.47 -1.34
CA GLU A 93 -13.84 -3.46 -2.71
C GLU A 93 -12.40 -3.99 -2.75
N LYS A 94 -12.08 -4.86 -3.71
CA LYS A 94 -10.73 -5.41 -3.85
C LYS A 94 -9.96 -4.66 -4.92
N ILE A 95 -8.88 -4.01 -4.52
CA ILE A 95 -7.87 -3.48 -5.45
C ILE A 95 -6.61 -4.31 -5.26
N PHE A 96 -6.31 -5.19 -6.23
CA PHE A 96 -5.30 -6.24 -6.13
C PHE A 96 -5.54 -7.18 -4.93
N ASN A 97 -4.64 -7.19 -3.96
CA ASN A 97 -4.73 -7.97 -2.73
C ASN A 97 -5.20 -7.13 -1.54
N LEU A 98 -5.55 -5.87 -1.75
CA LEU A 98 -6.03 -4.97 -0.70
C LEU A 98 -7.55 -4.94 -0.69
N SER A 99 -8.13 -5.09 0.51
CA SER A 99 -9.55 -4.90 0.75
C SER A 99 -9.78 -3.48 1.24
N ILE A 100 -10.35 -2.64 0.40
CA ILE A 100 -10.64 -1.24 0.71
C ILE A 100 -12.12 -1.14 1.09
N PRO A 101 -12.46 -0.53 2.24
CA PRO A 101 -13.84 -0.30 2.60
C PRO A 101 -14.44 0.75 1.67
N ARG A 102 -15.61 0.44 1.10
CA ARG A 102 -16.46 1.36 0.37
C ARG A 102 -17.71 1.61 1.20
N PHE A 103 -17.98 2.88 1.44
CA PHE A 103 -19.08 3.32 2.27
C PHE A 103 -20.24 3.69 1.33
N GLU A 104 -21.45 3.19 1.64
CA GLU A 104 -22.68 3.54 0.93
C GLU A 104 -23.72 4.03 1.94
N ILE A 105 -24.48 5.06 1.59
CA ILE A 105 -25.56 5.58 2.44
C ILE A 105 -26.77 4.66 2.25
N LYS A 106 -27.21 3.98 3.31
CA LYS A 106 -28.43 3.14 3.31
C LYS A 106 -29.66 3.96 3.62
N GLU A 107 -29.60 4.74 4.70
CA GLU A 107 -30.69 5.60 5.13
C GLU A 107 -30.13 6.89 5.71
N LEU A 108 -30.77 8.01 5.34
CA LEU A 108 -30.56 9.31 5.94
C LEU A 108 -31.92 9.77 6.46
N LYS A 109 -32.14 9.66 7.77
CA LYS A 109 -33.32 10.23 8.41
C LYS A 109 -33.00 11.67 8.80
N ILE A 110 -33.55 12.59 8.03
CA ILE A 110 -33.48 14.01 8.33
C ILE A 110 -34.62 14.30 9.29
N SER A 111 -34.28 14.94 10.41
CA SER A 111 -35.26 15.41 11.37
C SER A 111 -35.99 16.61 10.78
N ASP A 112 -37.32 16.60 10.85
CA ASP A 112 -38.12 17.73 10.39
C ASP A 112 -37.73 18.98 11.19
N TYR A 113 -37.13 19.97 10.52
CA TYR A 113 -36.86 21.28 11.09
C TYR A 113 -38.04 22.22 10.79
N ASP A 114 -38.30 23.15 11.70
CA ASP A 114 -39.43 24.06 11.60
C ASP A 114 -39.18 25.15 10.54
N LEU A 115 -39.49 24.85 9.28
CA LEU A 115 -39.29 25.74 8.13
C LEU A 115 -39.91 27.14 8.32
N LEU A 116 -40.95 27.27 9.16
CA LEU A 116 -41.63 28.55 9.40
C LEU A 116 -40.81 29.49 10.31
N ASN A 117 -40.00 28.93 11.20
CA ASN A 117 -39.17 29.68 12.15
C ASN A 117 -37.68 29.69 11.74
N THR A 118 -37.34 29.06 10.62
CA THR A 118 -35.96 28.87 10.18
C THR A 118 -35.55 29.92 9.14
N GLU A 119 -34.40 30.55 9.31
CA GLU A 119 -33.85 31.49 8.32
C GLU A 119 -33.51 30.77 6.99
N SER A 120 -33.71 31.46 5.87
CA SER A 120 -33.41 30.93 4.53
C SER A 120 -31.94 30.50 4.35
N GLU A 121 -31.01 31.14 5.07
CA GLU A 121 -29.58 30.78 5.06
C GLU A 121 -29.31 29.42 5.70
N LEU A 122 -30.10 29.02 6.71
CA LEU A 122 -29.97 27.72 7.37
C LEU A 122 -30.43 26.59 6.43
N ASP A 123 -31.53 26.80 5.70
CA ASP A 123 -32.02 25.88 4.68
C ASP A 123 -30.99 25.63 3.56
N ILE A 124 -30.39 26.72 3.06
CA ILE A 124 -29.30 26.67 2.07
C ILE A 124 -28.08 25.91 2.63
N GLY A 125 -27.73 26.16 3.89
CA GLY A 125 -26.65 25.48 4.60
C GLY A 125 -26.89 23.97 4.71
N LEU A 126 -28.10 23.55 5.11
CA LEU A 126 -28.49 22.14 5.24
C LEU A 126 -28.46 21.41 3.89
N LYS A 127 -29.04 22.01 2.85
CA LYS A 127 -29.06 21.41 1.51
C LYS A 127 -27.64 21.19 0.98
N LYS A 128 -26.77 22.19 1.09
CA LYS A 128 -25.37 22.08 0.69
C LYS A 128 -24.59 21.10 1.57
N SER A 129 -24.91 21.01 2.86
CA SER A 129 -24.28 20.04 3.77
C SER A 129 -24.61 18.60 3.37
N ARG A 130 -25.85 18.36 2.89
CA ARG A 130 -26.26 17.05 2.38
C ARG A 130 -25.48 16.67 1.12
N GLU A 131 -25.35 17.58 0.16
CA GLU A 131 -24.52 17.36 -1.03
C GLU A 131 -23.06 17.10 -0.67
N LEU A 132 -22.55 17.79 0.35
CA LEU A 132 -21.19 17.63 0.85
C LEU A 132 -20.96 16.29 1.55
N LEU A 133 -21.99 15.71 2.16
CA LEU A 133 -21.89 14.43 2.85
C LEU A 133 -21.57 13.28 1.89
N GLU A 134 -22.12 13.29 0.67
CA GLU A 134 -21.77 12.32 -0.37
C GLU A 134 -20.30 12.45 -0.79
N ASP A 135 -19.83 13.68 -1.03
CA ASP A 135 -18.43 13.95 -1.38
C ASP A 135 -17.47 13.55 -0.23
N LEU A 136 -17.85 13.75 1.03
CA LEU A 136 -17.07 13.34 2.20
C LEU A 136 -16.95 11.83 2.34
N ILE A 137 -17.98 11.09 1.94
CA ILE A 137 -17.95 9.63 1.96
C ILE A 137 -17.01 9.13 0.86
N GLU A 138 -17.05 9.76 -0.32
CA GLU A 138 -16.12 9.44 -1.42
C GLU A 138 -14.67 9.78 -1.07
N ILE A 139 -14.39 10.94 -0.47
CA ILE A 139 -13.03 11.30 -0.06
C ILE A 139 -12.52 10.35 1.02
N ALA A 140 -13.36 9.91 1.97
CA ALA A 140 -12.97 8.94 2.99
C ALA A 140 -12.57 7.59 2.38
N HIS A 141 -13.31 7.14 1.36
CA HIS A 141 -12.97 5.93 0.60
C HIS A 141 -11.62 6.06 -0.11
N LEU A 142 -11.42 7.15 -0.88
CA LEU A 142 -10.17 7.40 -1.60
C LEU A 142 -8.98 7.57 -0.65
N TRP A 143 -9.18 8.28 0.45
CA TRP A 143 -8.15 8.48 1.46
C TRP A 143 -7.71 7.14 2.06
N LYS A 144 -8.67 6.26 2.39
CA LYS A 144 -8.35 4.92 2.89
C LYS A 144 -7.66 4.06 1.83
N ALA A 145 -8.04 4.19 0.56
CA ALA A 145 -7.37 3.52 -0.55
C ALA A 145 -5.89 3.94 -0.67
N VAL A 146 -5.63 5.26 -0.62
CA VAL A 146 -4.27 5.85 -0.65
C VAL A 146 -3.42 5.36 0.51
N GLU A 147 -3.98 5.38 1.73
CA GLU A 147 -3.27 4.91 2.93
C GLU A 147 -2.83 3.44 2.76
N LEU A 148 -3.76 2.55 2.38
CA LEU A 148 -3.46 1.13 2.21
C LEU A 148 -2.48 0.86 1.06
N LEU A 149 -2.62 1.56 -0.06
CA LEU A 149 -1.71 1.45 -1.20
C LEU A 149 -0.31 1.94 -0.85
N SER A 150 -0.19 3.04 -0.11
CA SER A 150 1.12 3.58 0.28
C SER A 150 1.91 2.59 1.16
N HIS A 151 1.23 1.93 2.09
CA HIS A 151 1.83 0.87 2.91
C HIS A 151 2.28 -0.33 2.07
N GLU A 152 1.47 -0.80 1.12
CA GLU A 152 1.83 -1.90 0.22
C GLU A 152 3.00 -1.55 -0.71
N ILE A 153 3.06 -0.31 -1.20
CA ILE A 153 4.19 0.23 -1.99
C ILE A 153 5.47 0.16 -1.16
N GLU A 154 5.43 0.64 0.08
CA GLU A 154 6.60 0.66 0.94
C GLU A 154 7.12 -0.76 1.22
N VAL A 155 6.23 -1.68 1.60
CA VAL A 155 6.58 -3.09 1.84
C VAL A 155 7.16 -3.74 0.58
N THR A 156 6.54 -3.52 -0.58
CA THR A 156 7.00 -4.09 -1.84
C THR A 156 8.35 -3.51 -2.25
N ARG A 157 8.55 -2.20 -2.12
CA ARG A 157 9.83 -1.52 -2.40
C ARG A 157 10.95 -2.05 -1.51
N ARG A 158 10.71 -2.21 -0.20
CA ARG A 158 11.68 -2.80 0.73
C ARG A 158 12.05 -4.23 0.30
N ARG A 159 11.08 -5.05 -0.13
CA ARG A 159 11.33 -6.41 -0.63
C ARG A 159 12.15 -6.44 -1.93
N VAL A 160 11.84 -5.55 -2.88
CA VAL A 160 12.60 -5.41 -4.13
C VAL A 160 14.05 -5.03 -3.84
N ASN A 161 14.27 -4.04 -2.98
CA ASN A 161 15.61 -3.60 -2.57
C ASN A 161 16.39 -4.70 -1.84
N ALA A 162 15.72 -5.47 -0.96
CA ALA A 162 16.32 -6.59 -0.28
C ALA A 162 16.74 -7.71 -1.25
N LEU A 163 15.95 -7.96 -2.30
CA LEU A 163 16.34 -8.91 -3.35
C LEU A 163 17.54 -8.41 -4.15
N GLU A 164 17.51 -7.15 -4.58
CA GLU A 164 18.52 -6.55 -5.45
C GLU A 164 19.87 -6.38 -4.78
N HIS A 165 19.89 -5.81 -3.57
CA HIS A 165 21.14 -5.40 -2.93
C HIS A 165 21.65 -6.38 -1.87
N ILE A 166 20.80 -7.29 -1.37
CA ILE A 166 21.17 -8.20 -0.28
C ILE A 166 21.13 -9.65 -0.78
N LEU A 167 19.96 -10.16 -1.15
CA LEU A 167 19.78 -11.59 -1.40
C LEU A 167 20.55 -12.07 -2.65
N ILE A 168 20.36 -11.41 -3.79
CA ILE A 168 21.00 -11.81 -5.06
C ILE A 168 22.53 -11.71 -4.95
N PRO A 169 23.13 -10.61 -4.46
CA PRO A 169 24.58 -10.51 -4.29
C PRO A 169 25.14 -11.56 -3.32
N ASN A 170 24.48 -11.78 -2.18
CA ASN A 170 24.93 -12.79 -1.20
C ASN A 170 24.91 -14.21 -1.80
N ILE A 171 23.88 -14.55 -2.59
CA ILE A 171 23.82 -15.85 -3.28
C ILE A 171 24.92 -15.95 -4.34
N LYS A 172 25.16 -14.91 -5.16
CA LYS A 172 26.26 -14.89 -6.15
C LYS A 172 27.62 -15.05 -5.50
N GLU A 173 27.87 -14.39 -4.38
CA GLU A 173 29.11 -14.51 -3.62
C GLU A 173 29.29 -15.93 -3.05
N THR A 174 28.23 -16.50 -2.47
CA THR A 174 28.25 -17.86 -1.91
C THR A 174 28.48 -18.92 -3.00
N ILE A 175 27.88 -18.77 -4.18
CA ILE A 175 28.11 -19.65 -5.34
C ILE A 175 29.58 -19.60 -5.76
N ARG A 176 30.17 -18.39 -5.88
CA ARG A 176 31.60 -18.23 -6.22
C ARG A 176 32.51 -18.89 -5.19
N TYR A 177 32.21 -18.73 -3.90
CA TYR A 177 32.96 -19.35 -2.82
C TYR A 177 32.93 -20.88 -2.89
N ILE A 178 31.75 -21.48 -3.01
CA ILE A 178 31.61 -22.95 -3.08
C ILE A 178 32.27 -23.50 -4.35
N SER A 179 32.14 -22.83 -5.51
CA SER A 179 32.81 -23.25 -6.74
C SER A 179 34.34 -23.27 -6.57
N SER A 180 34.90 -22.19 -6.03
CA SER A 180 36.35 -22.06 -5.80
C SER A 180 36.86 -23.14 -4.85
N ARG A 181 36.11 -23.44 -3.77
CA ARG A 181 36.47 -24.50 -2.81
C ARG A 181 36.40 -25.90 -3.40
N LEU A 182 35.38 -26.19 -4.22
CA LEU A 182 35.27 -27.48 -4.90
C LEU A 182 36.41 -27.67 -5.91
N GLU A 183 36.78 -26.62 -6.67
CA GLU A 183 37.92 -26.65 -7.59
C GLU A 183 39.27 -26.83 -6.88
N GLU A 184 39.46 -26.24 -5.69
CA GLU A 184 40.64 -26.49 -4.86
C GLU A 184 40.70 -27.94 -4.37
N MET A 185 39.58 -28.50 -3.90
CA MET A 185 39.51 -29.90 -3.47
C MET A 185 39.80 -30.87 -4.62
N GLU A 186 39.26 -30.60 -5.82
CA GLU A 186 39.47 -31.44 -7.00
C GLU A 186 40.94 -31.40 -7.45
N ARG A 187 41.58 -30.22 -7.43
CA ARG A 187 43.02 -30.07 -7.69
C ARG A 187 43.87 -30.83 -6.67
N SER A 188 43.57 -30.71 -5.38
CA SER A 188 44.29 -31.43 -4.31
C SER A 188 44.21 -32.95 -4.50
N TYR A 189 43.01 -33.46 -4.80
CA TYR A 189 42.79 -34.88 -5.05
C TYR A 189 43.55 -35.38 -6.28
N GLN A 190 43.57 -34.60 -7.36
CA GLN A 190 44.33 -34.94 -8.58
C GLN A 190 45.85 -35.04 -8.30
N VAL A 191 46.41 -34.11 -7.54
CA VAL A 191 47.83 -34.15 -7.14
C VAL A 191 48.14 -35.38 -6.28
N GLN A 192 47.26 -35.74 -5.36
CA GLN A 192 47.41 -36.95 -4.55
C GLN A 192 47.40 -38.21 -5.42
N LEU A 193 46.47 -38.32 -6.38
CA LEU A 193 46.42 -39.44 -7.31
C LEU A 193 47.67 -39.55 -8.17
N MET A 194 48.23 -38.42 -8.65
CA MET A 194 49.48 -38.42 -9.39
C MET A 194 50.65 -38.95 -8.56
N ARG A 195 50.78 -38.50 -7.30
CA ARG A 195 51.82 -39.00 -6.38
C ARG A 195 51.69 -40.50 -6.11
N VAL A 196 50.47 -40.99 -5.85
CA VAL A 196 50.22 -42.42 -5.64
C VAL A 196 50.62 -43.23 -6.88
N LYS A 197 50.28 -42.73 -8.08
CA LYS A 197 50.65 -43.38 -9.34
C LYS A 197 52.18 -43.41 -9.56
N GLU A 198 52.90 -42.35 -9.20
CA GLU A 198 54.37 -42.32 -9.25
C GLU A 198 54.99 -43.36 -8.33
N ILE A 199 54.49 -43.47 -7.08
CA ILE A 199 54.98 -44.45 -6.11
C ILE A 199 54.78 -45.88 -6.64
N ILE A 200 53.60 -46.19 -7.18
CA ILE A 200 53.29 -47.52 -7.75
C ILE A 200 54.17 -47.86 -8.96
N ARG A 201 54.58 -46.86 -9.76
CA ARG A 201 55.48 -47.08 -10.91
C ARG A 201 56.95 -47.24 -10.53
N SER A 202 57.33 -46.82 -9.33
CA SER A 202 58.70 -46.88 -8.81
C SER A 202 59.01 -48.17 -8.03
N HIS A 203 58.00 -49.00 -7.77
CA HIS A 203 58.11 -50.38 -7.32
C HIS A 203 57.82 -51.33 -8.50
#